data_AF-A0AAD1S2X9-F1
#
_entry.id   AF-A0AAD1S2X9-F1
#
_cell.length_a   1.000
_cell.length_b   1.000
_cell.length_c   1.000
_cell.angle_alpha   90.00
_cell.angle_beta   90.00
_cell.angle_gamma   90.00
#
_symmetry.space_group_name_H-M   'P 1'
#
loop_
_entity.id
_entity.type
_entity.pdbx_description
1 polymer ?
#
loop_
_entity_poly.entity_id
_entity_poly.type
_entity_poly.pdbx_seq_one_letter_code
_entity_poly.pdbx_strand_id
1 'polypeptide(L)'
;MAILKSLLFVAFNDPSTATYSLIQYNLETQTREDHLPGDDHQDQVTGLGCCPELGLVATSGRDRKVRIWNQHNQLLRTLCLNDTPQSLAFSKGGAELLLGVRTNVYRINLSRLLPMSYQLKLQAMFLESSSLPVDPPIPILSSALLAMSEEDRRRLTQTHSILSSPGVEVPRNLQESKEKSEEYTRLCTRDQELQLLLEGRLEHSKKTKISKKNKRDAMERYLQLLYRDIACIKVSVHSEMLGKAVREHSIIKIRE
;
A
#
# COMPACT_ATOMS: atom_id res chain seq x y z
N MET A 1 4.02 20.69 6.07
CA MET A 1 2.55 20.73 6.13
C MET A 1 2.01 19.91 4.96
N ALA A 2 0.87 19.25 5.12
CA ALA A 2 0.17 18.53 4.05
C ALA A 2 -1.33 18.77 4.16
N ILE A 3 -2.03 18.66 3.05
CA ILE A 3 -3.48 18.90 2.96
C ILE A 3 -4.14 17.64 2.43
N LEU A 4 -5.17 17.19 3.14
CA LEU A 4 -6.00 16.06 2.79
C LEU A 4 -7.45 16.53 2.76
N LYS A 5 -7.99 16.84 1.57
CA LYS A 5 -9.31 17.46 1.40
C LYS A 5 -9.40 18.78 2.21
N SER A 6 -10.31 18.85 3.18
CA SER A 6 -10.47 19.98 4.11
C SER A 6 -9.65 19.87 5.40
N LEU A 7 -8.84 18.82 5.55
CA LEU A 7 -7.98 18.62 6.70
C LEU A 7 -6.55 19.10 6.40
N LEU A 8 -6.04 20.01 7.21
CA LEU A 8 -4.66 20.50 7.16
C LEU A 8 -3.85 19.82 8.26
N PHE A 9 -2.81 19.10 7.87
CA PHE A 9 -1.87 18.45 8.77
C PHE A 9 -0.57 19.26 8.87
N VAL A 10 -0.20 19.61 10.09
CA VAL A 10 0.98 20.41 10.42
C VAL A 10 1.86 19.63 11.38
N ALA A 11 3.11 19.42 11.00
CA ALA A 11 4.13 18.93 11.93
C ALA A 11 4.63 20.13 12.73
N PHE A 12 4.40 20.09 14.04
CA PHE A 12 4.87 21.08 14.99
C PHE A 12 6.21 20.63 15.56
N ASN A 13 7.20 21.51 15.49
CA ASN A 13 8.53 21.27 16.03
C ASN A 13 8.90 22.42 16.95
N ASP A 14 8.89 22.19 18.26
CA ASP A 14 9.35 23.16 19.25
C ASP A 14 10.55 22.59 20.04
N PRO A 15 11.78 23.04 19.72
CA PRO A 15 12.98 22.60 20.42
C PRO A 15 13.03 23.01 21.89
N SER A 16 12.32 24.07 22.29
CA SER A 16 12.39 24.59 23.66
C SER A 16 11.59 23.73 24.64
N THR A 17 10.46 23.21 24.20
CA THR A 17 9.58 22.31 24.96
C THR A 17 9.79 20.83 24.63
N ALA A 18 10.68 20.52 23.67
CA ALA A 18 10.90 19.18 23.11
C ALA A 18 9.61 18.53 22.57
N THR A 19 8.71 19.36 22.01
CA THR A 19 7.43 18.90 21.46
C THR A 19 7.54 18.71 19.95
N TYR A 20 7.37 17.48 19.48
CA TYR A 20 7.45 17.11 18.06
C TYR A 20 6.19 16.34 17.65
N SER A 21 5.11 17.07 17.42
CA SER A 21 3.75 16.52 17.30
C SER A 21 3.14 16.76 15.92
N LEU A 22 2.24 15.87 15.50
CA LEU A 22 1.36 16.06 14.36
C LEU A 22 0.02 16.66 14.80
N ILE A 23 -0.28 17.86 14.31
CA ILE A 23 -1.52 18.56 14.59
C ILE A 23 -2.40 18.53 13.34
N GLN A 24 -3.68 18.23 13.52
CA GLN A 24 -4.69 18.28 12.48
C GLN A 24 -5.60 19.48 12.69
N TYR A 25 -5.80 20.28 11.65
CA TYR A 25 -6.77 21.36 11.60
C TYR A 25 -7.85 21.02 10.58
N ASN A 26 -9.11 21.10 10.98
CA ASN A 26 -10.22 21.06 10.04
C ASN A 26 -10.49 22.49 9.53
N LEU A 27 -10.33 22.72 8.23
CA LEU A 27 -10.49 24.04 7.61
C LEU A 27 -11.96 24.44 7.45
N GLU A 28 -12.89 23.48 7.43
CA GLU A 28 -14.34 23.76 7.34
C GLU A 28 -14.90 24.17 8.70
N THR A 29 -14.61 23.39 9.75
CA THR A 29 -15.14 23.63 11.10
C THR A 29 -14.22 24.51 11.95
N GLN A 30 -13.02 24.82 11.47
CA GLN A 30 -11.98 25.56 12.19
C GLN A 30 -11.59 24.92 13.54
N THR A 31 -11.69 23.59 13.64
CA THR A 31 -11.34 22.84 14.86
C THR A 31 -9.93 22.26 14.77
N ARG A 32 -9.28 22.13 15.93
CA ARG A 32 -7.97 21.47 16.08
C ARG A 32 -8.17 20.10 16.74
N GLU A 33 -7.56 19.08 16.14
CA GLU A 33 -7.52 17.72 16.66
C GLU A 33 -6.07 17.27 16.86
N ASP A 34 -5.75 16.95 18.11
CA ASP A 34 -4.46 16.40 18.49
C ASP A 34 -4.58 14.90 18.71
N HIS A 35 -3.48 14.20 18.51
CA HIS A 35 -3.35 12.78 18.80
C HIS A 35 -2.84 12.59 20.24
N LEU A 36 -2.74 11.34 20.72
CA LEU A 36 -2.27 11.09 22.08
C LEU A 36 -0.78 11.48 22.23
N PRO A 37 -0.34 12.09 23.35
CA PRO A 37 1.07 12.47 23.54
C PRO A 37 2.07 11.32 23.48
N GLY A 38 1.65 10.08 23.79
CA GLY A 38 2.50 8.89 23.65
C GLY A 38 2.88 8.58 22.19
N ASP A 39 2.13 9.14 21.25
CA ASP A 39 2.31 8.95 19.83
C ASP A 39 3.14 10.08 19.17
N ASP A 40 3.63 11.05 19.95
CA ASP A 40 4.52 12.10 19.46
C ASP A 40 5.87 11.53 18.99
N HIS A 41 6.53 12.23 18.05
CA HIS A 41 7.92 11.93 17.74
C HIS A 41 8.83 12.32 18.90
N GLN A 42 9.90 11.55 19.10
CA GLN A 42 10.87 11.82 20.18
C GLN A 42 11.93 12.86 19.79
N ASP A 43 11.93 13.29 18.52
CA ASP A 43 12.86 14.26 17.96
C ASP A 43 12.19 14.91 16.72
N GLN A 44 12.83 15.94 16.17
CA GLN A 44 12.34 16.77 15.08
C GLN A 44 11.75 15.96 13.92
N VAL A 45 10.54 16.33 13.52
CA VAL A 45 9.90 15.80 12.30
C VAL A 45 10.63 16.37 11.09
N THR A 46 11.21 15.48 10.28
CA THR A 46 11.98 15.79 9.08
C THR A 46 11.14 15.79 7.80
N GLY A 47 10.06 15.03 7.78
CA GLY A 47 9.23 14.84 6.60
C GLY A 47 7.78 14.60 6.96
N LEU A 48 6.89 15.08 6.09
CA LEU A 48 5.46 14.93 6.24
C LEU A 48 4.83 14.84 4.85
N GLY A 49 4.04 13.80 4.63
CA GLY A 49 3.39 13.52 3.35
C GLY A 49 1.99 12.97 3.54
N CYS A 50 1.16 13.07 2.51
CA CYS A 50 -0.21 12.55 2.52
C CYS A 50 -0.49 11.70 1.28
N CYS A 51 -1.38 10.74 1.43
CA CYS A 51 -1.98 9.94 0.37
C CYS A 51 -3.49 10.20 0.34
N PRO A 52 -3.99 11.02 -0.61
CA PRO A 52 -5.41 11.35 -0.72
C PRO A 52 -6.30 10.13 -0.96
N GLU A 53 -5.85 9.21 -1.81
CA GLU A 53 -6.57 7.99 -2.19
C GLU A 53 -6.92 7.13 -0.97
N LEU A 54 -5.92 6.85 -0.15
CA LEU A 54 -6.11 6.03 1.05
C LEU A 54 -6.62 6.82 2.25
N GLY A 55 -6.49 8.15 2.25
CA GLY A 55 -6.75 8.96 3.44
C GLY A 55 -5.72 8.72 4.53
N LEU A 56 -4.45 8.64 4.12
CA LEU A 56 -3.31 8.38 5.00
C LEU A 56 -2.39 9.60 5.05
N VAL A 57 -1.77 9.79 6.21
CA VAL A 57 -0.69 10.76 6.42
C VAL A 57 0.50 10.00 6.98
N ALA A 58 1.71 10.37 6.57
CA ALA A 58 2.93 9.81 7.15
C ALA A 58 3.87 10.92 7.57
N THR A 59 4.53 10.69 8.70
CA THR A 59 5.53 11.59 9.28
C THR A 59 6.81 10.82 9.51
N SER A 60 7.94 11.46 9.25
CA SER A 60 9.27 10.91 9.52
C SER A 60 10.01 11.82 10.47
N GLY A 61 10.71 11.24 11.45
CA GLY A 61 11.46 12.00 12.46
C GLY A 61 12.92 11.61 12.55
N ARG A 62 13.72 12.49 13.18
CA ARG A 62 15.11 12.19 13.58
C ARG A 62 15.21 11.10 14.64
N ASP A 63 14.09 10.74 15.27
CA ASP A 63 13.93 9.57 16.13
C ASP A 63 14.07 8.23 15.40
N ARG A 64 14.34 8.26 14.08
CA ARG A 64 14.46 7.11 13.18
C ARG A 64 13.16 6.34 13.05
N LYS A 65 12.03 7.00 13.31
CA LYS A 65 10.71 6.42 13.15
C LYS A 65 9.97 7.10 12.02
N VAL A 66 9.21 6.30 11.29
CA VAL A 66 8.18 6.77 10.38
C VAL A 66 6.85 6.36 10.97
N ARG A 67 5.99 7.32 11.27
CA ARG A 67 4.65 7.09 11.81
C ARG A 67 3.64 7.26 10.68
N ILE A 68 2.68 6.33 10.59
CA ILE A 68 1.60 6.34 9.61
C ILE A 68 0.30 6.56 10.36
N TRP A 69 -0.46 7.54 9.89
CA TRP A 69 -1.67 8.07 10.52
C TRP A 69 -2.86 7.93 9.58
N ASN A 70 -4.06 7.82 10.15
CA ASN A 70 -5.29 7.99 9.41
C ASN A 70 -5.71 9.47 9.33
N GLN A 71 -6.79 9.74 8.60
CA GLN A 71 -7.40 11.07 8.47
C GLN A 71 -8.01 11.63 9.77
N HIS A 72 -8.05 10.87 10.87
CA HIS A 72 -8.60 11.28 12.17
C HIS A 72 -7.48 11.44 13.21
N ASN A 73 -6.25 11.71 12.76
CA ASN A 73 -5.05 11.82 13.57
C ASN A 73 -4.74 10.59 14.47
N GLN A 74 -5.15 9.39 14.08
CA GLN A 74 -4.86 8.16 14.84
C GLN A 74 -3.66 7.43 14.25
N LEU A 75 -2.74 7.00 15.11
CA LEU A 75 -1.57 6.23 14.72
C LEU A 75 -1.98 4.81 14.29
N LEU A 76 -1.70 4.46 13.03
CA LEU A 76 -1.96 3.13 12.49
C LEU A 76 -0.74 2.23 12.63
N ARG A 77 0.45 2.75 12.31
CA ARG A 77 1.72 1.98 12.28
C ARG A 77 2.92 2.85 12.59
N THR A 78 3.94 2.21 13.14
CA THR A 78 5.27 2.80 13.33
C THR A 78 6.30 1.92 12.65
N LEU A 79 7.09 2.50 11.75
CA LEU A 79 8.21 1.84 11.09
C LEU A 79 9.50 2.32 11.76
N CYS A 80 10.32 1.38 12.22
CA CYS A 80 11.62 1.69 12.83
C CYS A 80 12.71 1.50 11.79
N LEU A 81 13.41 2.58 11.48
CA LEU A 81 14.54 2.60 10.56
C LEU A 81 15.85 2.48 11.36
N ASN A 82 16.89 1.97 10.70
CA ASN A 82 18.23 1.94 11.29
C ASN A 82 18.89 3.33 11.32
N ASP A 83 18.37 4.27 10.55
CA ASP A 83 19.00 5.56 10.26
C ASP A 83 17.95 6.65 10.06
N THR A 84 18.37 7.91 10.16
CA THR A 84 17.47 9.06 10.20
C THR A 84 16.92 9.39 8.81
N PRO A 85 15.60 9.30 8.58
CA PRO A 85 15.00 9.74 7.33
C PRO A 85 15.11 11.27 7.20
N GLN A 86 15.56 11.73 6.03
CA GLN A 86 15.69 13.14 5.70
C GLN A 86 14.46 13.68 4.97
N SER A 87 13.78 12.83 4.21
CA SER A 87 12.60 13.19 3.45
C SER A 87 11.64 12.01 3.30
N LEU A 88 10.36 12.32 3.09
CA LEU A 88 9.29 11.35 2.96
C LEU A 88 8.27 11.84 1.93
N ALA A 89 7.85 10.96 1.01
CA ALA A 89 6.85 11.26 -0.01
C ALA A 89 6.01 10.03 -0.36
N PHE A 90 4.73 10.22 -0.66
CA PHE A 90 3.86 9.15 -1.19
C PHE A 90 3.91 9.08 -2.70
N SER A 91 3.79 7.86 -3.24
CA SER A 91 3.57 7.63 -4.67
C SER A 91 2.12 7.95 -5.07
N LYS A 92 1.92 8.45 -6.29
CA LYS A 92 0.59 8.76 -6.84
C LYS A 92 -0.33 7.53 -6.99
N GLY A 93 0.23 6.31 -6.99
CA GLY A 93 -0.53 5.05 -7.03
C GLY A 93 -1.01 4.53 -5.66
N GLY A 94 -0.87 5.31 -4.59
CA GLY A 94 -1.51 5.06 -3.30
C GLY A 94 -0.90 3.97 -2.41
N ALA A 95 -0.18 3.00 -2.95
CA ALA A 95 0.29 1.84 -2.17
C ALA A 95 1.74 1.95 -1.66
N GLU A 96 2.43 3.06 -1.91
CA GLU A 96 3.89 3.12 -1.73
C GLU A 96 4.38 4.42 -1.13
N LEU A 97 5.38 4.27 -0.27
CA LEU A 97 6.06 5.34 0.44
C LEU A 97 7.53 5.38 0.01
N LEU A 98 7.98 6.55 -0.41
CA LEU A 98 9.38 6.83 -0.72
C LEU A 98 10.03 7.53 0.48
N LEU A 99 11.20 7.04 0.88
CA LEU A 99 12.00 7.60 1.97
C LEU A 99 13.38 7.95 1.48
N GLY A 100 13.82 9.18 1.69
CA GLY A 100 15.21 9.58 1.51
C GLY A 100 15.99 9.35 2.81
N VAL A 101 16.95 8.43 2.79
CA VAL A 101 17.84 8.16 3.94
C VAL A 101 19.28 8.25 3.46
N ARG A 102 20.02 9.23 3.99
CA ARG A 102 21.37 9.61 3.54
C ARG A 102 21.40 9.84 2.02
N THR A 103 22.11 9.01 1.27
CA THR A 103 22.29 9.11 -0.18
C THR A 103 21.28 8.28 -0.98
N ASN A 104 20.48 7.46 -0.30
CA ASN A 104 19.66 6.44 -0.94
C ASN A 104 18.17 6.76 -0.77
N VAL A 105 17.40 6.38 -1.79
CA VAL A 105 15.93 6.42 -1.75
C VAL A 105 15.41 5.01 -1.59
N TYR A 106 14.58 4.80 -0.58
CA TYR A 106 13.95 3.52 -0.30
C TYR A 106 12.49 3.57 -0.67
N ARG A 107 11.99 2.47 -1.24
CA ARG A 107 10.58 2.26 -1.57
C ARG A 107 9.98 1.25 -0.61
N ILE A 108 8.98 1.67 0.14
CA ILE A 108 8.23 0.83 1.07
C ILE A 108 6.84 0.60 0.50
N ASN A 109 6.49 -0.67 0.37
CA ASN A 109 5.14 -1.05 -0.05
C ASN A 109 4.23 -1.15 1.19
N LEU A 110 3.19 -0.31 1.23
CA LEU A 110 2.27 -0.19 2.35
C LEU A 110 1.17 -1.27 2.35
N SER A 111 0.97 -2.00 1.24
CA SER A 111 -0.10 -3.00 1.13
C SER A 111 -0.05 -4.09 2.19
N ARG A 112 1.14 -4.49 2.63
CA ARG A 112 1.32 -5.51 3.67
C ARG A 112 1.37 -4.93 5.09
N LEU A 113 1.69 -3.64 5.22
CA LEU A 113 1.95 -3.00 6.50
C LEU A 113 0.65 -2.49 7.15
N LEU A 114 -0.32 -2.09 6.33
CA LEU A 114 -1.57 -1.49 6.80
C LEU A 114 -2.57 -2.53 7.34
N PRO A 115 -3.51 -2.12 8.22
CA PRO A 115 -4.61 -2.96 8.68
C PRO A 115 -5.48 -3.49 7.53
N MET A 116 -6.17 -4.62 7.76
CA MET A 116 -6.98 -5.32 6.75
C MET A 116 -7.99 -4.42 6.02
N SER A 117 -8.60 -3.47 6.72
CA SER A 117 -9.53 -2.49 6.13
C SER A 117 -8.88 -1.69 4.98
N TYR A 118 -7.64 -1.26 5.15
CA TYR A 118 -6.88 -0.54 4.13
C TYR A 118 -6.35 -1.47 3.04
N GLN A 119 -6.05 -2.73 3.37
CA GLN A 119 -5.65 -3.73 2.37
C GLN A 119 -6.79 -4.01 1.38
N LEU A 120 -8.02 -4.17 1.90
CA LEU A 120 -9.22 -4.34 1.08
C LEU A 120 -9.50 -3.10 0.22
N LYS A 121 -9.35 -1.89 0.80
CA LYS A 121 -9.49 -0.63 0.05
C LYS A 121 -8.47 -0.52 -1.09
N LEU A 122 -7.23 -0.91 -0.84
CA LEU A 122 -6.17 -0.97 -1.86
C LEU A 122 -6.53 -1.94 -2.98
N GLN A 123 -6.99 -3.16 -2.65
CA GLN A 123 -7.40 -4.16 -3.65
C GLN A 123 -8.55 -3.66 -4.52
N ALA A 124 -9.55 -3.00 -3.91
CA ALA A 124 -10.65 -2.40 -4.65
C ALA A 124 -10.18 -1.30 -5.63
N MET A 125 -9.27 -0.42 -5.19
CA MET A 125 -8.67 0.61 -6.06
C MET A 125 -7.91 0.02 -7.24
N PHE A 126 -7.12 -1.04 -7.02
CA PHE A 126 -6.41 -1.70 -8.12
C PHE A 126 -7.38 -2.32 -9.12
N LEU A 127 -8.51 -2.88 -8.65
CA LEU A 127 -9.55 -3.43 -9.50
C LEU A 127 -10.23 -2.36 -10.36
N GLU A 128 -10.55 -1.20 -9.76
CA GLU A 128 -11.15 -0.06 -10.47
C GLU A 128 -10.22 0.49 -11.56
N SER A 129 -8.92 0.64 -11.26
CA SER A 129 -7.93 1.12 -12.24
C SER A 129 -7.75 0.19 -13.46
N SER A 130 -8.03 -1.10 -13.30
CA SER A 130 -8.01 -2.09 -14.41
C SER A 130 -9.30 -2.11 -15.22
N SER A 131 -10.40 -1.58 -14.67
CA SER A 131 -11.73 -1.56 -15.29
C SER A 131 -12.00 -0.30 -16.11
N LEU A 132 -11.12 0.70 -16.05
CA LEU A 132 -11.17 1.83 -16.96
C LEU A 132 -10.95 1.29 -18.38
N PRO A 133 -11.91 1.48 -19.31
CA PRO A 133 -11.68 1.08 -20.69
C PRO A 133 -10.44 1.84 -21.17
N VAL A 134 -9.42 1.10 -21.60
CA VAL A 134 -8.32 1.68 -22.34
C VAL A 134 -8.98 2.35 -23.54
N ASP A 135 -8.96 3.68 -23.58
CA ASP A 135 -9.52 4.41 -24.72
C ASP A 135 -8.90 3.80 -25.98
N PRO A 136 -9.73 3.37 -26.95
CA PRO A 136 -9.19 2.83 -28.18
C PRO A 136 -8.24 3.88 -28.77
N PRO A 137 -7.08 3.46 -29.31
CA PRO A 137 -6.15 4.39 -29.90
C PRO A 137 -6.90 5.26 -30.91
N ILE A 138 -6.69 6.58 -30.82
CA ILE A 138 -7.37 7.54 -31.71
C ILE A 138 -7.17 7.06 -33.14
N PRO A 139 -8.25 6.76 -33.90
CA PRO A 139 -8.12 6.23 -35.24
C PRO A 139 -7.39 7.25 -36.10
N ILE A 140 -6.31 6.81 -36.74
CA ILE A 140 -5.55 7.67 -37.66
C ILE A 140 -6.48 7.98 -38.83
N LEU A 141 -6.85 9.25 -38.98
CA LEU A 141 -7.70 9.69 -40.07
C LEU A 141 -6.95 9.52 -41.40
N SER A 142 -7.53 8.79 -42.35
CA SER A 142 -6.93 8.53 -43.67
C SER A 142 -6.63 9.81 -44.43
N SER A 143 -7.41 10.87 -44.21
CA SER A 143 -7.18 12.21 -44.75
C SER A 143 -5.92 12.87 -44.20
N ALA A 144 -5.63 12.69 -42.92
CA ALA A 144 -4.42 13.19 -42.28
C ALA A 144 -3.18 12.44 -42.79
N LEU A 145 -3.26 11.12 -42.97
CA LEU A 145 -2.20 10.36 -43.65
C LEU A 145 -1.97 10.90 -45.06
N LEU A 146 -3.02 11.04 -45.87
CA LEU A 146 -2.95 11.52 -47.25
C LEU A 146 -2.35 12.93 -47.42
N ALA A 147 -2.39 13.76 -46.38
CA ALA A 147 -1.78 15.09 -46.36
C ALA A 147 -0.29 15.10 -45.99
N MET A 148 0.25 14.01 -45.41
CA MET A 148 1.65 13.90 -44.99
C MET A 148 2.59 13.45 -46.11
N SER A 149 3.88 13.75 -45.98
CA SER A 149 4.93 13.24 -46.88
C SER A 149 5.04 11.71 -46.80
N GLU A 150 5.51 11.05 -47.88
CA GLU A 150 5.67 9.59 -47.88
C GLU A 150 6.66 9.10 -46.81
N GLU A 151 7.62 9.93 -46.46
CA GLU A 151 8.67 9.60 -45.51
C GLU A 151 8.15 9.61 -44.07
N ASP A 152 7.25 10.54 -43.74
CA ASP A 152 6.59 10.61 -42.43
C ASP A 152 5.57 9.47 -42.25
N ARG A 153 4.87 9.08 -43.33
CA ARG A 153 3.99 7.90 -43.31
C ARG A 153 4.75 6.62 -43.00
N ARG A 154 5.93 6.44 -43.61
CA ARG A 154 6.79 5.27 -43.37
C ARG A 154 7.31 5.23 -41.94
N ARG A 155 7.70 6.38 -41.37
CA ARG A 155 8.15 6.47 -39.97
C ARG A 155 7.03 6.13 -38.98
N LEU A 156 5.81 6.58 -39.24
CA LEU A 156 4.66 6.30 -38.37
C LEU A 156 4.24 4.82 -38.42
N THR A 157 4.19 4.20 -39.60
CA THR A 157 3.73 2.81 -39.74
C THR A 157 4.74 1.75 -39.33
N GLN A 158 6.04 2.08 -39.33
CA GLN A 158 7.12 1.14 -38.99
C GLN A 158 7.52 1.14 -37.50
N THR A 159 6.93 2.02 -36.68
CA THR A 159 7.22 2.03 -35.24
C THR A 159 6.47 0.89 -34.54
N HIS A 160 7.13 -0.26 -34.42
CA HIS A 160 6.73 -1.28 -33.47
C HIS A 160 6.98 -0.77 -32.05
N SER A 161 5.94 -0.28 -31.39
CA SER A 161 5.92 -0.08 -29.95
C SER A 161 6.34 -1.39 -29.26
N ILE A 162 7.39 -1.33 -28.42
CA ILE A 162 7.89 -2.45 -27.58
C ILE A 162 6.86 -2.85 -26.50
N LEU A 163 5.79 -2.08 -26.33
CA LEU A 163 4.70 -2.42 -25.43
C LEU A 163 3.70 -3.33 -26.15
N SER A 164 3.90 -4.63 -25.94
CA SER A 164 2.92 -5.70 -26.10
C SER A 164 1.52 -5.22 -25.72
N SER A 165 0.56 -5.48 -26.60
CA SER A 165 -0.86 -5.36 -26.33
C SER A 165 -1.28 -6.13 -25.06
N PRO A 166 -2.24 -5.63 -24.28
CA PRO A 166 -2.94 -6.41 -23.27
C PRO A 166 -3.80 -7.47 -23.99
N GLY A 167 -3.42 -8.74 -23.91
CA GLY A 167 -4.24 -9.81 -24.49
C GLY A 167 -3.53 -11.13 -24.72
N VAL A 168 -2.20 -11.17 -24.67
CA VAL A 168 -1.46 -12.44 -24.71
C VAL A 168 -0.83 -12.67 -23.34
N GLU A 169 -1.57 -13.35 -22.47
CA GLU A 169 -0.97 -14.02 -21.32
C GLU A 169 0.04 -15.06 -21.86
N VAL A 170 1.31 -14.65 -21.91
CA VAL A 170 2.42 -15.59 -22.02
C VAL A 170 2.35 -16.47 -20.77
N PRO A 171 2.27 -17.81 -20.88
CA PRO A 171 2.12 -18.67 -19.72
C PRO A 171 3.32 -18.50 -18.79
N ARG A 172 3.10 -17.79 -17.68
CA ARG A 172 4.04 -17.77 -16.55
C ARG A 172 3.89 -19.11 -15.84
N ASN A 173 4.99 -19.85 -15.82
CA ASN A 173 5.27 -21.04 -15.00
C ASN A 173 4.16 -22.12 -14.92
N LEU A 174 4.44 -23.31 -15.45
CA LEU A 174 3.65 -24.54 -15.29
C LEU A 174 3.30 -24.88 -13.81
N GLN A 175 4.06 -24.35 -12.85
CA GLN A 175 3.82 -24.50 -11.42
C GLN A 175 2.68 -23.59 -10.94
N GLU A 176 2.66 -22.31 -11.35
CA GLU A 176 1.58 -21.37 -10.99
C GLU A 176 0.24 -21.78 -11.61
N SER A 177 0.24 -22.35 -12.82
CA SER A 177 -0.97 -22.86 -13.45
C SER A 177 -1.56 -24.06 -12.70
N LYS A 178 -0.70 -24.92 -12.11
CA LYS A 178 -1.13 -26.06 -11.30
C LYS A 178 -1.72 -25.61 -9.99
N GLU A 179 -1.04 -24.70 -9.28
CA GLU A 179 -1.54 -24.13 -8.02
C GLU A 179 -2.89 -23.42 -8.22
N LYS A 180 -3.02 -22.61 -9.28
CA LYS A 180 -4.30 -21.98 -9.65
C LYS A 180 -5.39 -23.00 -9.98
N SER A 181 -5.04 -24.10 -10.65
CA SER A 181 -6.02 -25.15 -10.97
C SER A 181 -6.51 -25.89 -9.73
N GLU A 182 -5.63 -26.14 -8.76
CA GLU A 182 -5.99 -26.75 -7.49
C GLU A 182 -6.89 -25.82 -6.67
N GLU A 183 -6.57 -24.53 -6.62
CA GLU A 183 -7.44 -23.54 -5.98
C GLU A 183 -8.81 -23.44 -6.65
N TYR A 184 -8.86 -23.46 -7.98
CA TYR A 184 -10.11 -23.45 -8.75
C TYR A 184 -10.97 -24.67 -8.43
N THR A 185 -10.38 -25.87 -8.36
CA THR A 185 -11.14 -27.09 -7.99
C THR A 185 -11.72 -27.00 -6.58
N ARG A 186 -10.99 -26.44 -5.62
CA ARG A 186 -11.47 -26.24 -4.24
C ARG A 186 -12.64 -25.26 -4.16
N LEU A 187 -12.61 -24.20 -4.97
CA LEU A 187 -13.71 -23.24 -5.06
C LEU A 187 -14.96 -23.88 -5.66
N CYS A 188 -14.82 -24.65 -6.74
CA CYS A 188 -15.94 -25.38 -7.34
C CYS A 188 -16.57 -26.38 -6.38
N THR A 189 -15.76 -27.15 -5.64
CA THR A 189 -16.29 -28.09 -4.65
C THR A 189 -17.06 -27.38 -3.55
N ARG A 190 -16.55 -26.23 -3.08
CA ARG A 190 -17.21 -25.43 -2.04
C ARG A 190 -18.54 -24.85 -2.55
N ASP A 191 -18.57 -24.33 -3.76
CA ASP A 191 -19.78 -23.74 -4.34
C ASP A 191 -20.87 -24.80 -4.57
N GLN A 192 -20.47 -26.02 -4.96
CA GLN A 192 -21.36 -27.17 -5.04
C GLN A 192 -21.94 -27.56 -3.67
N GLU A 193 -21.12 -27.59 -2.62
CA GLU A 193 -21.59 -27.83 -1.25
C GLU A 193 -22.57 -26.75 -0.77
N LEU A 194 -22.31 -25.48 -1.07
CA LEU A 194 -23.22 -24.36 -0.74
C LEU A 194 -24.57 -24.50 -1.45
N GLN A 195 -24.55 -24.93 -2.71
CA GLN A 195 -25.77 -25.15 -3.49
C GLN A 195 -26.60 -26.30 -2.89
N LEU A 196 -25.95 -27.38 -2.46
CA LEU A 196 -26.60 -28.51 -1.79
C LEU A 196 -27.15 -28.16 -0.40
N LEU A 197 -26.51 -27.23 0.33
CA LEU A 197 -27.03 -26.67 1.60
C LEU A 197 -28.27 -25.82 1.36
N LEU A 198 -28.29 -25.00 0.29
CA LEU A 198 -29.44 -24.20 -0.14
C LEU A 198 -30.64 -25.07 -0.54
N GLU A 199 -30.37 -26.17 -1.23
CA GLU A 199 -31.38 -27.16 -1.62
C GLU A 199 -31.84 -28.05 -0.45
N GLY A 200 -31.27 -27.89 0.75
CA GLY A 200 -31.60 -28.68 1.94
C GLY A 200 -31.19 -30.15 1.85
N ARG A 201 -30.35 -30.52 0.88
CA ARG A 201 -29.86 -31.90 0.66
C ARG A 201 -28.66 -32.25 1.53
N LEU A 202 -27.98 -31.24 2.06
CA LEU A 202 -26.91 -31.38 3.04
C LEU A 202 -27.40 -30.82 4.38
N GLU A 203 -27.38 -31.65 5.43
CA GLU A 203 -27.58 -31.15 6.78
C GLU A 203 -26.28 -30.54 7.31
N HIS A 204 -26.39 -29.39 7.97
CA HIS A 204 -25.25 -28.74 8.59
C HIS A 204 -24.61 -29.71 9.60
N SER A 205 -23.31 -30.01 9.43
CA SER A 205 -22.58 -30.75 10.45
C SER A 205 -22.73 -30.02 11.79
N LYS A 206 -23.25 -30.72 12.80
CA LYS A 206 -23.47 -30.17 14.15
C LYS A 206 -22.18 -29.48 14.57
N LYS A 207 -22.27 -28.20 14.96
CA LYS A 207 -21.13 -27.43 15.49
C LYS A 207 -20.37 -28.31 16.48
N THR A 208 -19.18 -28.77 16.08
CA THR A 208 -18.31 -29.56 16.96
C THR A 208 -18.12 -28.75 18.23
N LYS A 209 -18.40 -29.36 19.39
CA LYS A 209 -18.27 -28.70 20.69
C LYS A 209 -16.80 -28.26 20.85
N ILE A 210 -16.54 -26.97 20.65
CA ILE A 210 -15.20 -26.41 20.77
C ILE A 210 -14.74 -26.62 22.21
N SER A 211 -13.65 -27.37 22.37
CA SER A 211 -13.00 -27.65 23.66
C SER A 211 -12.70 -26.35 24.40
N LYS A 212 -12.78 -26.37 25.75
CA LYS A 212 -12.42 -25.22 26.59
C LYS A 212 -11.01 -24.71 26.29
N LYS A 213 -10.09 -25.59 25.89
CA LYS A 213 -8.73 -25.21 25.45
C LYS A 213 -8.77 -24.40 24.16
N ASN A 214 -9.44 -24.90 23.13
CA ASN A 214 -9.57 -24.20 21.85
C ASN A 214 -10.30 -22.85 21.98
N LYS A 215 -11.26 -22.72 22.90
CA LYS A 215 -11.88 -21.41 23.20
C LYS A 215 -10.90 -20.44 23.82
N ARG A 216 -10.05 -20.90 24.76
CA ARG A 216 -9.00 -20.07 25.35
C ARG A 216 -7.96 -19.67 24.32
N ASP A 217 -7.47 -20.61 23.53
CA ASP A 217 -6.49 -20.33 22.47
C ASP A 217 -7.06 -19.38 21.40
N ALA A 218 -8.36 -19.53 21.06
CA ALA A 218 -9.02 -18.61 20.14
C ALA A 218 -9.20 -17.21 20.74
N MET A 219 -9.57 -17.13 22.03
CA MET A 219 -9.69 -15.86 22.75
C MET A 219 -8.34 -15.17 22.89
N GLU A 220 -7.28 -15.92 23.17
CA GLU A 220 -5.91 -15.40 23.25
C GLU A 220 -5.44 -14.86 21.90
N ARG A 221 -5.66 -15.59 20.80
CA ARG A 221 -5.39 -15.08 19.44
C ARG A 221 -6.22 -13.84 19.10
N TYR A 222 -7.48 -13.81 19.51
CA TYR A 222 -8.36 -12.64 19.32
C TYR A 222 -7.86 -11.42 20.10
N LEU A 223 -7.48 -11.61 21.36
CA LEU A 223 -6.88 -10.56 22.17
C LEU A 223 -5.53 -10.10 21.58
N GLN A 224 -4.71 -11.01 21.06
CA GLN A 224 -3.48 -10.65 20.35
C GLN A 224 -3.73 -9.87 19.06
N LEU A 225 -4.85 -10.07 18.36
CA LEU A 225 -5.22 -9.29 17.18
C LEU A 225 -5.65 -7.87 17.54
N LEU A 226 -6.37 -7.71 18.65
CA LEU A 226 -6.89 -6.42 19.12
C LEU A 226 -5.85 -5.59 19.87
N TYR A 227 -5.03 -6.24 20.69
CA TYR A 227 -4.06 -5.62 21.59
C TYR A 227 -2.62 -5.86 21.14
N ARG A 228 -2.39 -6.28 19.88
CA ARG A 228 -1.04 -6.24 19.33
C ARG A 228 -0.56 -4.80 19.43
N ASP A 229 0.52 -4.59 20.18
CA ASP A 229 1.27 -3.34 20.14
C ASP A 229 1.42 -2.94 18.67
N ILE A 230 1.19 -1.66 18.38
CA ILE A 230 1.33 -1.08 17.05
C ILE A 230 2.67 -1.56 16.50
N ALA A 231 2.61 -2.50 15.56
CA ALA A 231 3.79 -3.29 15.22
C ALA A 231 4.90 -2.35 14.78
N CYS A 232 5.96 -2.26 15.60
CA CYS A 232 7.17 -1.53 15.28
C CYS A 232 7.96 -2.38 14.29
N ILE A 233 7.67 -2.17 13.01
CA ILE A 233 8.27 -2.97 11.95
C ILE A 233 9.69 -2.47 11.75
N LYS A 234 10.67 -3.33 12.06
CA LYS A 234 12.09 -3.02 11.85
C LYS A 234 12.40 -3.15 10.37
N VAL A 235 12.69 -2.02 9.77
CA VAL A 235 13.00 -1.85 8.35
C VAL A 235 14.53 -1.85 8.25
N SER A 236 15.12 -3.00 7.95
CA SER A 236 16.58 -3.12 7.85
C SER A 236 17.07 -2.56 6.53
N VAL A 237 17.76 -1.43 6.60
CA VAL A 237 18.48 -0.84 5.48
C VAL A 237 19.85 -1.50 5.39
N HIS A 238 20.05 -2.46 4.48
CA HIS A 238 21.37 -3.04 4.21
C HIS A 238 22.15 -2.11 3.29
N SER A 239 23.30 -1.63 3.74
CA SER A 239 24.31 -1.01 2.89
C SER A 239 25.23 -2.11 2.38
N GLU A 240 25.11 -2.50 1.10
CA GLU A 240 26.19 -3.25 0.47
C GLU A 240 27.39 -2.33 0.29
N MET A 241 28.48 -2.68 0.98
CA MET A 241 29.77 -2.01 0.88
C MET A 241 30.41 -2.29 -0.48
N LEU A 242 30.83 -1.21 -1.13
CA LEU A 242 31.83 -1.08 -2.20
C LEU A 242 31.81 -2.12 -3.33
N GLY A 243 31.48 -1.61 -4.51
CA GLY A 243 32.25 -1.92 -5.71
C GLY A 243 31.60 -2.91 -6.68
N LYS A 244 30.46 -2.54 -7.27
CA LYS A 244 30.19 -2.68 -8.71
C LYS A 244 28.86 -2.05 -9.07
N ALA A 245 28.88 -1.29 -10.16
CA ALA A 245 27.72 -0.63 -10.73
C ALA A 245 26.65 -1.66 -11.12
N VAL A 246 25.52 -1.69 -10.41
CA VAL A 246 24.29 -2.32 -10.89
C VAL A 246 23.10 -1.49 -10.43
N ARG A 247 22.21 -1.19 -11.38
CA ARG A 247 20.87 -0.66 -11.14
C ARG A 247 20.06 -1.68 -10.33
N GLU A 248 20.11 -1.62 -9.01
CA GLU A 248 19.23 -2.41 -8.18
C GLU A 248 18.42 -1.51 -7.26
N HIS A 249 17.11 -1.50 -7.48
CA HIS A 249 16.14 -0.94 -6.56
C HIS A 249 16.23 -1.73 -5.26
N SER A 250 16.81 -1.12 -4.23
CA SER A 250 16.98 -1.72 -2.91
C SER A 250 15.61 -1.93 -2.26
N ILE A 251 15.07 -3.13 -2.45
CA ILE A 251 13.85 -3.62 -1.79
C ILE A 251 14.20 -3.81 -0.32
N ILE A 252 13.54 -3.05 0.56
CA ILE A 252 13.74 -3.24 1.99
C ILE A 252 13.10 -4.56 2.41
N LYS A 253 13.91 -5.47 2.97
CA LYS A 253 13.42 -6.64 3.70
C LYS A 253 12.81 -6.20 5.03
N ILE A 254 11.51 -6.40 5.14
CA ILE A 254 10.76 -6.32 6.40
C ILE A 254 11.01 -7.65 7.15
N ARG A 255 11.56 -7.59 8.37
CA ARG A 255 11.55 -8.74 9.28
C ARG A 255 10.24 -8.70 10.06
N GLU A 256 9.41 -9.73 9.85
CA GLU A 256 8.19 -10.00 10.63
C GLU A 256 8.51 -10.48 12.05
#